data_AF-A0A3D4DHY2-F1
#
_entry.id   AF-A0A3D4DHY2-F1
#
_cell.length_a   1.000
_cell.length_b   1.000
_cell.length_c   1.000
_cell.angle_alpha   90.00
_cell.angle_beta   90.00
_cell.angle_gamma   90.00
#
_symmetry.space_group_name_H-M   'P 1'
#
loop_
_entity.id
_entity.type
_entity.pdbx_description
1 polymer ?
#
loop_
_entity_poly.entity_id
_entity_poly.type
_entity_poly.pdbx_seq_one_letter_code
_entity_poly.pdbx_strand_id
1 'polypeptide(L)'
;MKIVKKYSKKWKKVLKIKKSRTIIFLKKDTNKGEIYMKNKGITLIALTVTVIVLLIISGVTISYLTGENGIINQAKDSKKFAGAVEEKEVLNTSVAAAIGKSSNSKIDEVNLKKYLNQNVGDEVKDYTLEKKDGYYSVTFTATGNEYAVWENGTVQDMEEYQKTPYLKLDPSELNALEKGSSQVIKAITNVNNSNIKWETSNSNVVTIQKKSNTEITVTGKNNGSAVITAKMDKLETKCQVTVITSPKEIILSNTEITIDLSSGNKTVQITPTITPDSANKNITWTSSNTSIARVDEFGTITGISNGEATVTAKTVNGLTKICKVKVVTSPTAISLNKTNAVIDTTTSKNMQLTAVITPASANIYTGITWTSSNDNVVQVNQQGLVKGISNGLATVTAKTENGCTAQCRIVVGATIAGINLAPSNSAIEIEEKLQINATIEPNTSEETLIWVSSNSKVATVDQNGLV
;
A
#
# COMPACT_ATOMS: atom_id res chain seq x y z
N MET A 1 1.94 -42.40 17.14
CA MET A 1 1.91 -43.71 16.45
C MET A 1 3.01 -44.67 16.96
N LYS A 2 2.84 -45.34 18.13
CA LYS A 2 3.82 -46.38 18.58
C LYS A 2 3.33 -47.44 19.60
N ILE A 3 2.05 -47.49 19.97
CA ILE A 3 1.53 -48.37 21.06
C ILE A 3 0.79 -49.63 20.55
N VAL A 4 0.18 -49.59 19.36
CA VAL A 4 -0.72 -50.65 18.84
C VAL A 4 -0.04 -52.01 18.64
N LYS A 5 1.29 -52.07 18.44
CA LYS A 5 2.02 -53.32 18.12
C LYS A 5 2.18 -54.32 19.28
N LYS A 6 1.77 -54.03 20.53
CA LYS A 6 2.03 -54.92 21.69
C LYS A 6 0.97 -56.01 21.93
N TYR A 7 -0.26 -55.89 21.40
CA TYR A 7 -1.36 -56.81 21.75
C TYR A 7 -1.60 -57.98 20.78
N SER A 8 -1.14 -57.93 19.52
CA SER A 8 -1.42 -58.96 18.52
C SER A 8 -0.76 -60.33 18.78
N LYS A 9 0.21 -60.42 19.72
CA LYS A 9 0.92 -61.67 20.04
C LYS A 9 0.19 -62.61 21.02
N LYS A 10 -0.82 -62.16 21.78
CA LYS A 10 -1.49 -63.02 22.79
C LYS A 10 -2.58 -63.96 22.22
N TRP A 11 -3.14 -63.66 21.04
CA TRP A 11 -4.26 -64.44 20.47
C TRP A 11 -3.85 -65.67 19.63
N LYS A 12 -2.60 -65.77 19.16
CA LYS A 12 -2.14 -66.88 18.29
C LYS A 12 -1.77 -68.18 19.02
N LYS A 13 -2.19 -68.40 20.28
CA LYS A 13 -1.79 -69.58 21.08
C LYS A 13 -2.93 -70.50 21.55
N VAL A 14 -4.17 -70.29 21.09
CA VAL A 14 -5.35 -71.08 21.51
C VAL A 14 -5.84 -72.07 20.43
N LEU A 15 -5.65 -71.80 19.13
CA LEU A 15 -5.97 -72.77 18.08
C LEU A 15 -4.89 -73.88 18.00
N LYS A 16 -5.07 -74.95 18.78
CA LYS A 16 -4.27 -76.19 18.66
C LYS A 16 -5.06 -77.46 18.99
N ILE A 17 -6.21 -77.65 18.34
CA ILE A 17 -6.97 -78.91 18.35
C ILE A 17 -6.89 -79.57 16.95
N LYS A 18 -6.92 -80.91 16.93
CA LYS A 18 -6.43 -81.74 15.82
C LYS A 18 -7.32 -81.69 14.56
N LYS A 19 -6.69 -81.85 13.38
CA LYS A 19 -7.35 -82.41 12.19
C LYS A 19 -7.90 -83.81 12.52
N SER A 20 -9.11 -84.09 12.06
CA SER A 20 -9.47 -85.43 11.58
C SER A 20 -10.23 -85.28 10.27
N ARG A 21 -10.07 -86.23 9.34
CA ARG A 21 -10.76 -86.26 8.04
C ARG A 21 -11.89 -87.27 8.09
N THR A 22 -13.06 -86.90 7.59
CA THR A 22 -13.98 -87.86 6.98
C THR A 22 -14.57 -87.25 5.72
N ILE A 23 -14.43 -87.93 4.59
CA ILE A 23 -15.16 -87.65 3.35
C ILE A 23 -16.21 -88.74 3.23
N ILE A 24 -17.44 -88.40 2.87
CA ILE A 24 -18.51 -89.37 2.59
C ILE A 24 -19.15 -89.02 1.25
N PHE A 25 -19.11 -89.97 0.33
CA PHE A 25 -20.07 -90.09 -0.78
C PHE A 25 -20.43 -91.57 -0.94
N LEU A 26 -21.54 -91.84 -1.63
CA LEU A 26 -22.40 -93.01 -1.39
C LEU A 26 -22.02 -94.27 -2.19
N LYS A 27 -22.24 -95.45 -1.60
CA LYS A 27 -22.91 -96.57 -2.30
C LYS A 27 -23.61 -97.56 -1.33
N LYS A 28 -24.66 -98.22 -1.82
CA LYS A 28 -25.45 -99.31 -1.19
C LYS A 28 -24.72 -100.66 -1.31
N ASP A 29 -25.05 -101.72 -0.57
CA ASP A 29 -26.13 -101.99 0.42
C ASP A 29 -25.50 -102.66 1.70
N THR A 30 -26.08 -103.45 2.62
CA THR A 30 -27.34 -104.24 2.72
C THR A 30 -27.66 -104.59 4.19
N ASN A 31 -28.94 -104.89 4.51
CA ASN A 31 -29.45 -105.82 5.55
C ASN A 31 -29.05 -105.72 7.05
N LYS A 32 -30.09 -105.75 7.91
CA LYS A 32 -30.15 -106.20 9.33
C LYS A 32 -29.16 -105.63 10.37
N GLY A 33 -29.71 -105.19 11.50
CA GLY A 33 -28.97 -104.95 12.75
C GLY A 33 -29.49 -103.74 13.52
N GLU A 34 -29.69 -103.91 14.83
CA GLU A 34 -29.90 -102.79 15.75
C GLU A 34 -28.57 -102.09 16.08
N ILE A 35 -28.62 -100.84 16.57
CA ILE A 35 -27.95 -100.37 17.81
C ILE A 35 -28.25 -98.87 18.02
N TYR A 36 -28.08 -98.40 19.26
CA TYR A 36 -28.77 -97.24 19.85
C TYR A 36 -27.87 -96.00 20.09
N MET A 37 -28.48 -94.93 20.61
CA MET A 37 -27.90 -93.77 21.35
C MET A 37 -27.44 -92.47 20.62
N LYS A 38 -28.34 -91.48 20.68
CA LYS A 38 -28.21 -90.27 21.55
C LYS A 38 -26.98 -89.35 21.37
N ASN A 39 -27.12 -88.28 20.56
CA ASN A 39 -26.30 -87.06 20.72
C ASN A 39 -26.95 -85.76 20.15
N LYS A 40 -28.07 -85.29 20.75
CA LYS A 40 -28.76 -84.04 20.35
C LYS A 40 -28.63 -82.85 21.32
N GLY A 41 -28.00 -83.02 22.49
CA GLY A 41 -27.95 -81.99 23.53
C GLY A 41 -26.84 -80.94 23.36
N ILE A 42 -25.61 -81.36 23.08
CA ILE A 42 -24.42 -80.49 23.06
C ILE A 42 -24.56 -79.39 21.99
N THR A 43 -25.09 -79.74 20.81
CA THR A 43 -25.30 -78.81 19.69
C THR A 43 -26.26 -77.68 20.05
N LEU A 44 -27.31 -77.97 20.84
CA LEU A 44 -28.29 -76.97 21.26
C LEU A 44 -27.71 -76.03 22.32
N ILE A 45 -26.99 -76.56 23.31
CA ILE A 45 -26.31 -75.74 24.34
C ILE A 45 -25.26 -74.85 23.69
N ALA A 46 -24.46 -75.39 22.76
CA ALA A 46 -23.47 -74.60 22.02
C ALA A 46 -24.13 -73.48 21.18
N LEU A 47 -25.29 -73.75 20.56
CA LEU A 47 -26.07 -72.75 19.84
C LEU A 47 -26.56 -71.65 20.80
N THR A 48 -27.18 -72.01 21.91
CA THR A 48 -27.71 -71.05 22.90
C THR A 48 -26.60 -70.17 23.50
N VAL A 49 -25.46 -70.75 23.89
CA VAL A 49 -24.31 -69.97 24.38
C VAL A 49 -23.75 -69.05 23.29
N THR A 50 -23.69 -69.51 22.03
CA THR A 50 -23.26 -68.66 20.91
C THR A 50 -24.20 -67.48 20.69
N VAL A 51 -25.53 -67.69 20.76
CA VAL A 51 -26.54 -66.63 20.66
C VAL A 51 -26.43 -65.65 21.82
N ILE A 52 -26.26 -66.12 23.07
CA ILE A 52 -26.07 -65.25 24.24
C ILE A 52 -24.79 -64.40 24.10
N VAL A 53 -23.68 -64.99 23.65
CA VAL A 53 -22.43 -64.23 23.42
C VAL A 53 -22.60 -63.20 22.31
N LEU A 54 -23.30 -63.53 21.22
CA LEU A 54 -23.63 -62.57 20.15
C LEU A 54 -24.52 -61.43 20.66
N LEU A 55 -25.52 -61.71 21.51
CA LEU A 55 -26.40 -60.70 22.11
C LEU A 55 -25.66 -59.77 23.09
N ILE A 56 -24.72 -60.31 23.88
CA ILE A 56 -23.87 -59.50 24.75
C ILE A 56 -22.93 -58.62 23.92
N ILE A 57 -22.30 -59.16 22.87
CA ILE A 57 -21.45 -58.40 21.96
C ILE A 57 -22.27 -57.30 21.26
N SER A 58 -23.48 -57.61 20.76
CA SER A 58 -24.33 -56.61 20.12
C SER A 58 -24.74 -55.52 21.10
N GLY A 59 -25.13 -55.86 22.34
CA GLY A 59 -25.46 -54.90 23.39
C GLY A 59 -24.30 -53.96 23.74
N VAL A 60 -23.08 -54.50 23.84
CA VAL A 60 -21.86 -53.69 24.09
C VAL A 60 -21.54 -52.80 22.88
N THR A 61 -21.65 -53.29 21.64
CA THR A 61 -21.42 -52.45 20.45
C THR A 61 -22.50 -51.38 20.25
N ILE A 62 -23.77 -51.67 20.56
CA ILE A 62 -24.85 -50.68 20.54
C ILE A 62 -24.57 -49.62 21.61
N SER A 63 -24.25 -50.01 22.84
CA SER A 63 -23.88 -49.06 23.91
C SER A 63 -22.67 -48.18 23.55
N TYR A 64 -21.66 -48.74 22.88
CA TYR A 64 -20.50 -47.99 22.40
C TYR A 64 -20.81 -47.02 21.23
N LEU A 65 -21.87 -47.29 20.46
CA LEU A 65 -22.34 -46.42 19.37
C LEU A 65 -23.33 -45.35 19.86
N THR A 66 -24.38 -45.75 20.59
CA THR A 66 -25.56 -44.93 20.92
C THR A 66 -25.73 -44.61 22.41
N GLY A 67 -24.88 -45.15 23.29
CA GLY A 67 -24.90 -44.80 24.72
C GLY A 67 -24.53 -43.34 24.94
N GLU A 68 -24.72 -42.84 26.17
CA GLU A 68 -24.51 -41.43 26.53
C GLU A 68 -23.10 -40.92 26.16
N ASN A 69 -22.06 -41.72 26.45
CA ASN A 69 -20.67 -41.47 26.03
C ASN A 69 -20.29 -42.19 24.71
N GLY A 70 -21.28 -42.61 23.90
CA GLY A 70 -21.08 -43.36 22.66
C GLY A 70 -20.68 -42.47 21.47
N ILE A 71 -20.08 -43.08 20.44
CA ILE A 71 -19.49 -42.36 19.30
C ILE A 71 -20.49 -41.44 18.59
N ILE A 72 -21.76 -41.86 18.44
CA ILE A 72 -22.77 -41.07 17.72
C ILE A 72 -23.17 -39.82 18.52
N ASN A 73 -23.25 -39.90 19.84
CA ASN A 73 -23.53 -38.74 20.69
C ASN A 73 -22.32 -37.80 20.73
N GLN A 74 -21.10 -38.30 20.94
CA GLN A 74 -19.88 -37.48 20.87
C GLN A 74 -19.72 -36.76 19.51
N ALA A 75 -20.06 -37.41 18.40
CA ALA A 75 -20.05 -36.81 17.07
C ALA A 75 -21.14 -35.74 16.89
N LYS A 76 -22.34 -35.97 17.45
CA LYS A 76 -23.45 -35.00 17.46
C LYS A 76 -23.09 -33.75 18.28
N ASP A 77 -22.51 -33.92 19.46
CA ASP A 77 -22.09 -32.83 20.34
C ASP A 77 -20.93 -32.05 19.72
N SER A 78 -19.97 -32.74 19.10
CA SER A 78 -18.90 -32.13 18.31
C SER A 78 -19.45 -31.31 17.13
N LYS A 79 -20.50 -31.77 16.44
CA LYS A 79 -21.15 -30.98 15.39
C LYS A 79 -21.89 -29.75 15.95
N LYS A 80 -22.60 -29.86 17.08
CA LYS A 80 -23.24 -28.69 17.72
C LYS A 80 -22.18 -27.65 18.13
N PHE A 81 -21.06 -28.11 18.71
CA PHE A 81 -19.97 -27.23 19.11
C PHE A 81 -19.32 -26.53 17.91
N ALA A 82 -19.06 -27.25 16.82
CA ALA A 82 -18.51 -26.66 15.60
C ALA A 82 -19.43 -25.57 15.02
N GLY A 83 -20.73 -25.84 14.89
CA GLY A 83 -21.71 -24.85 14.42
C GLY A 83 -21.78 -23.61 15.31
N ALA A 84 -21.75 -23.76 16.64
CA ALA A 84 -21.74 -22.63 17.57
C ALA A 84 -20.45 -21.79 17.52
N VAL A 85 -19.33 -22.34 17.03
CA VAL A 85 -18.09 -21.58 16.77
C VAL A 85 -18.22 -20.81 15.45
N GLU A 86 -18.71 -21.45 14.39
CA GLU A 86 -18.94 -20.84 13.08
C GLU A 86 -19.98 -19.69 13.16
N GLU A 87 -21.08 -19.90 13.87
CA GLU A 87 -22.09 -18.86 14.15
C GLU A 87 -21.51 -17.67 14.92
N LYS A 88 -20.63 -17.90 15.91
CA LYS A 88 -19.91 -16.83 16.63
C LYS A 88 -18.92 -16.12 15.72
N GLU A 89 -18.25 -16.80 14.78
CA GLU A 89 -17.33 -16.17 13.82
C GLU A 89 -18.07 -15.31 12.80
N VAL A 90 -19.18 -15.81 12.23
CA VAL A 90 -20.09 -15.07 11.34
C VAL A 90 -20.66 -13.84 12.05
N LEU A 91 -21.10 -13.97 13.29
CA LEU A 91 -21.61 -12.84 14.10
C LEU A 91 -20.53 -11.79 14.34
N ASN A 92 -19.37 -12.16 14.87
CA ASN A 92 -18.29 -11.22 15.17
C ASN A 92 -17.81 -10.49 13.91
N THR A 93 -17.69 -11.20 12.79
CA THR A 93 -17.32 -10.61 11.49
C THR A 93 -18.38 -9.62 11.00
N SER A 94 -19.66 -9.98 11.11
CA SER A 94 -20.78 -9.11 10.70
C SER A 94 -20.91 -7.86 11.56
N VAL A 95 -20.70 -8.01 12.87
CA VAL A 95 -20.76 -6.93 13.86
C VAL A 95 -19.58 -5.97 13.70
N ALA A 96 -18.36 -6.48 13.49
CA ALA A 96 -17.19 -5.65 13.18
C ALA A 96 -17.39 -4.85 11.88
N ALA A 97 -17.95 -5.47 10.83
CA ALA A 97 -18.26 -4.81 9.57
C ALA A 97 -19.36 -3.74 9.71
N ALA A 98 -20.38 -3.98 10.54
CA ALA A 98 -21.44 -3.02 10.83
C ALA A 98 -20.90 -1.78 11.58
N ILE A 99 -20.12 -1.98 12.64
CA ILE A 99 -19.51 -0.88 13.41
C ILE A 99 -18.52 -0.10 12.54
N GLY A 100 -17.67 -0.78 11.77
CA GLY A 100 -16.68 -0.16 10.88
C GLY A 100 -17.26 0.66 9.72
N LYS A 101 -18.59 0.72 9.57
CA LYS A 101 -19.31 1.61 8.65
C LYS A 101 -20.32 2.53 9.34
N SER A 102 -20.46 2.45 10.66
CA SER A 102 -21.34 3.31 11.45
C SER A 102 -20.66 4.63 11.82
N SER A 103 -21.36 5.75 11.63
CA SER A 103 -20.82 7.10 11.88
C SER A 103 -20.72 7.47 13.37
N ASN A 104 -21.26 6.64 14.26
CA ASN A 104 -21.24 6.83 15.72
C ASN A 104 -20.63 5.62 16.47
N SER A 105 -20.00 4.69 15.75
CA SER A 105 -19.46 3.41 16.25
C SER A 105 -20.48 2.51 16.98
N LYS A 106 -21.79 2.71 16.79
CA LYS A 106 -22.85 1.82 17.29
C LYS A 106 -23.45 0.98 16.19
N ILE A 107 -23.98 -0.18 16.57
CA ILE A 107 -24.72 -1.06 15.67
C ILE A 107 -26.14 -0.51 15.40
N ASP A 108 -26.43 -0.21 14.14
CA ASP A 108 -27.79 -0.12 13.64
C ASP A 108 -28.26 -1.45 13.01
N GLU A 109 -29.57 -1.67 13.04
CA GLU A 109 -30.22 -2.90 12.58
C GLU A 109 -30.00 -3.17 11.08
N VAL A 110 -29.92 -2.11 10.26
CA VAL A 110 -29.83 -2.22 8.80
C VAL A 110 -28.45 -2.71 8.38
N ASN A 111 -27.38 -2.14 8.96
CA ASN A 111 -26.02 -2.61 8.74
C ASN A 111 -25.80 -4.00 9.35
N LEU A 112 -26.31 -4.29 10.55
CA LEU A 112 -26.20 -5.63 11.15
C LEU A 112 -26.84 -6.70 10.24
N LYS A 113 -28.09 -6.48 9.83
CA LYS A 113 -28.84 -7.39 8.93
C LYS A 113 -28.17 -7.54 7.57
N LYS A 114 -27.63 -6.46 7.01
CA LYS A 114 -26.87 -6.46 5.76
C LYS A 114 -25.62 -7.34 5.87
N TYR A 115 -24.82 -7.19 6.91
CA TYR A 115 -23.56 -7.94 7.03
C TYR A 115 -23.78 -9.40 7.46
N LEU A 116 -24.81 -9.69 8.28
CA LEU A 116 -25.26 -11.06 8.51
C LEU A 116 -25.64 -11.72 7.17
N ASN A 117 -26.47 -11.09 6.34
CA ASN A 117 -26.83 -11.58 5.00
C ASN A 117 -25.64 -11.72 4.01
N GLN A 118 -24.45 -11.21 4.34
CA GLN A 118 -23.24 -11.35 3.51
C GLN A 118 -22.27 -12.40 4.03
N ASN A 119 -22.25 -12.65 5.34
CA ASN A 119 -21.31 -13.57 5.99
C ASN A 119 -21.95 -14.91 6.38
N VAL A 120 -23.28 -14.98 6.49
CA VAL A 120 -24.04 -16.22 6.68
C VAL A 120 -23.89 -17.10 5.43
N GLY A 121 -23.13 -18.19 5.58
CA GLY A 121 -22.86 -19.14 4.50
C GLY A 121 -24.03 -20.08 4.19
N ASP A 122 -23.85 -20.90 3.15
CA ASP A 122 -24.88 -21.80 2.61
C ASP A 122 -25.43 -22.84 3.60
N GLU A 123 -24.77 -23.10 4.73
CA GLU A 123 -25.24 -24.03 5.78
C GLU A 123 -26.00 -23.34 6.94
N VAL A 124 -25.89 -22.02 7.10
CA VAL A 124 -26.38 -21.25 8.28
C VAL A 124 -27.60 -20.39 7.93
N LYS A 125 -28.34 -20.77 6.87
CA LYS A 125 -29.14 -19.88 6.01
C LYS A 125 -30.17 -18.97 6.67
N ASP A 126 -30.89 -19.42 7.70
CA ASP A 126 -32.00 -18.67 8.29
C ASP A 126 -31.68 -18.24 9.73
N TYR A 127 -31.88 -16.95 10.01
CA TYR A 127 -31.79 -16.38 11.35
C TYR A 127 -32.95 -15.41 11.59
N THR A 128 -33.38 -15.28 12.85
CA THR A 128 -34.23 -14.18 13.29
C THR A 128 -33.37 -13.06 13.87
N LEU A 129 -33.85 -11.82 13.76
CA LEU A 129 -33.23 -10.63 14.32
C LEU A 129 -34.31 -9.83 15.04
N GLU A 130 -34.24 -9.73 16.36
CA GLU A 130 -35.21 -9.00 17.19
C GLU A 130 -34.53 -7.92 18.01
N LYS A 131 -34.94 -6.66 17.84
CA LYS A 131 -34.47 -5.58 18.70
C LYS A 131 -35.08 -5.70 20.11
N LYS A 132 -34.21 -5.78 21.12
CA LYS A 132 -34.55 -5.75 22.55
C LYS A 132 -34.06 -4.42 23.15
N ASP A 133 -34.24 -4.21 24.46
CA ASP A 133 -33.71 -3.04 25.15
C ASP A 133 -32.18 -3.15 25.31
N GLY A 134 -31.43 -2.28 24.62
CA GLY A 134 -29.96 -2.22 24.64
C GLY A 134 -29.19 -3.22 23.77
N TYR A 135 -29.86 -4.19 23.14
CA TYR A 135 -29.24 -5.19 22.26
C TYR A 135 -30.18 -5.71 21.17
N TYR A 136 -29.62 -6.34 20.13
CA TYR A 136 -30.35 -7.15 19.17
C TYR A 136 -30.17 -8.64 19.55
N SER A 137 -31.26 -9.39 19.66
CA SER A 137 -31.20 -10.85 19.72
C SER A 137 -31.10 -11.40 18.29
N VAL A 138 -30.16 -12.32 18.07
CA VAL A 138 -29.97 -13.07 16.82
C VAL A 138 -30.11 -14.56 17.13
N THR A 139 -31.13 -15.21 16.56
CA THR A 139 -31.32 -16.67 16.73
C THR A 139 -31.13 -17.38 15.40
N PHE A 140 -30.17 -18.29 15.32
CA PHE A 140 -29.99 -19.15 14.15
C PHE A 140 -30.99 -20.31 14.20
N THR A 141 -31.82 -20.47 13.17
CA THR A 141 -32.93 -21.43 13.22
C THR A 141 -32.46 -22.89 13.14
N ALA A 142 -31.33 -23.12 12.46
CA ALA A 142 -30.77 -24.46 12.22
C ALA A 142 -30.22 -25.14 13.49
N THR A 143 -29.73 -24.33 14.44
CA THR A 143 -29.17 -24.80 15.73
C THR A 143 -30.08 -24.48 16.92
N GLY A 144 -30.91 -23.44 16.82
CA GLY A 144 -31.65 -22.85 17.93
C GLY A 144 -30.80 -22.00 18.87
N ASN A 145 -29.54 -21.70 18.52
CA ASN A 145 -28.65 -20.90 19.35
C ASN A 145 -29.07 -19.41 19.26
N GLU A 146 -29.21 -18.75 20.42
CA GLU A 146 -29.55 -17.32 20.53
C GLU A 146 -28.33 -16.51 21.02
N TYR A 147 -28.10 -15.34 20.39
CA TYR A 147 -26.99 -14.45 20.67
C TYR A 147 -27.45 -13.01 20.91
N ALA A 148 -27.02 -12.40 22.00
CA ALA A 148 -27.17 -10.97 22.25
C ALA A 148 -26.05 -10.19 21.57
N VAL A 149 -26.43 -9.26 20.70
CA VAL A 149 -25.57 -8.33 19.97
C VAL A 149 -25.81 -6.93 20.53
N TRP A 150 -24.99 -6.53 21.50
CA TRP A 150 -25.09 -5.24 22.19
C TRP A 150 -24.69 -4.08 21.27
N GLU A 151 -25.27 -2.89 21.46
CA GLU A 151 -25.03 -1.71 20.58
C GLU A 151 -23.54 -1.36 20.36
N ASN A 152 -22.66 -1.78 21.27
CA ASN A 152 -21.23 -1.51 21.27
C ASN A 152 -20.33 -2.59 20.64
N GLY A 153 -20.91 -3.56 19.94
CA GLY A 153 -20.13 -4.62 19.27
C GLY A 153 -19.90 -5.89 20.07
N THR A 154 -20.40 -5.96 21.31
CA THR A 154 -20.28 -7.21 22.08
C THR A 154 -21.27 -8.23 21.56
N VAL A 155 -20.77 -9.34 21.01
CA VAL A 155 -21.55 -10.57 20.77
C VAL A 155 -21.47 -11.45 22.01
N GLN A 156 -22.60 -12.00 22.45
CA GLN A 156 -22.66 -12.87 23.62
C GLN A 156 -23.69 -13.98 23.45
N ASP A 157 -23.37 -15.17 23.93
CA ASP A 157 -24.23 -16.34 23.94
C ASP A 157 -25.31 -16.23 25.02
N MET A 158 -26.59 -16.38 24.66
CA MET A 158 -27.69 -16.18 25.61
C MET A 158 -27.84 -17.33 26.60
N GLU A 159 -27.46 -18.56 26.23
CA GLU A 159 -27.46 -19.69 27.16
C GLU A 159 -26.33 -19.54 28.20
N GLU A 160 -25.18 -18.98 27.80
CA GLU A 160 -24.06 -18.60 28.68
C GLU A 160 -24.40 -17.39 29.57
N TYR A 161 -24.97 -16.32 28.98
CA TYR A 161 -25.37 -15.08 29.65
C TYR A 161 -26.49 -15.28 30.69
N GLN A 162 -27.38 -16.25 30.51
CA GLN A 162 -28.41 -16.55 31.52
C GLN A 162 -27.85 -17.39 32.69
N LYS A 163 -26.79 -18.17 32.48
CA LYS A 163 -26.25 -19.12 33.47
C LYS A 163 -25.07 -18.59 34.28
N THR A 164 -24.31 -17.63 33.76
CA THR A 164 -23.07 -17.14 34.40
C THR A 164 -23.18 -15.64 34.71
N PRO A 165 -22.84 -15.17 35.93
CA PRO A 165 -22.81 -13.74 36.24
C PRO A 165 -21.89 -12.99 35.27
N TYR A 166 -22.36 -11.85 34.77
CA TYR A 166 -21.70 -11.07 33.73
C TYR A 166 -21.61 -9.58 34.09
N LEU A 167 -20.51 -8.94 33.67
CA LEU A 167 -20.29 -7.51 33.86
C LEU A 167 -19.38 -6.95 32.76
N LYS A 168 -19.86 -5.98 31.97
CA LYS A 168 -19.05 -5.24 30.99
C LYS A 168 -19.45 -3.77 30.94
N LEU A 169 -18.51 -2.88 30.63
CA LEU A 169 -18.82 -1.45 30.41
C LEU A 169 -19.28 -1.16 28.98
N ASP A 170 -20.20 -0.21 28.87
CA ASP A 170 -20.62 0.43 27.63
C ASP A 170 -20.44 1.97 27.72
N PRO A 171 -19.54 2.57 26.93
CA PRO A 171 -18.54 1.92 26.10
C PRO A 171 -17.41 1.31 26.96
N SER A 172 -16.71 0.30 26.44
CA SER A 172 -15.56 -0.32 27.13
C SER A 172 -14.26 0.48 27.00
N GLU A 173 -14.16 1.33 25.99
CA GLU A 173 -13.05 2.25 25.76
C GLU A 173 -13.61 3.64 25.43
N LEU A 174 -12.85 4.70 25.72
CA LEU A 174 -13.27 6.07 25.46
C LEU A 174 -12.25 6.86 24.66
N ASN A 175 -12.75 7.56 23.63
CA ASN A 175 -12.08 8.68 22.99
C ASN A 175 -11.68 9.71 24.06
N ALA A 176 -10.54 10.38 23.85
CA ALA A 176 -10.02 11.35 24.81
C ALA A 176 -11.02 12.50 25.03
N LEU A 177 -11.39 12.74 26.30
CA LEU A 177 -12.31 13.80 26.69
C LEU A 177 -11.56 15.13 26.78
N GLU A 178 -12.12 16.21 26.23
CA GLU A 178 -11.61 17.55 26.56
C GLU A 178 -11.95 17.90 28.02
N LYS A 179 -11.08 18.67 28.68
CA LYS A 179 -11.31 19.15 30.05
C LYS A 179 -12.63 19.93 30.14
N GLY A 180 -13.53 19.48 31.02
CA GLY A 180 -14.90 19.97 31.19
C GLY A 180 -15.95 19.12 30.48
N SER A 181 -15.59 18.36 29.45
CA SER A 181 -16.49 17.43 28.77
C SER A 181 -16.87 16.26 29.67
N SER A 182 -18.09 15.75 29.47
CA SER A 182 -18.67 14.64 30.22
C SER A 182 -19.18 13.56 29.29
N GLN A 183 -19.02 12.30 29.67
CA GLN A 183 -19.48 11.14 28.93
C GLN A 183 -20.19 10.16 29.86
N VAL A 184 -21.22 9.49 29.35
CA VAL A 184 -21.95 8.44 30.09
C VAL A 184 -21.22 7.11 29.90
N ILE A 185 -21.09 6.35 31.00
CA ILE A 185 -20.69 4.94 30.98
C ILE A 185 -21.77 4.13 31.70
N LYS A 186 -22.23 3.05 31.06
CA LYS A 186 -23.15 2.06 31.61
C LYS A 186 -22.42 0.77 31.94
N ALA A 187 -22.92 0.02 32.91
CA ALA A 187 -22.53 -1.36 33.18
C ALA A 187 -23.65 -2.30 32.73
N ILE A 188 -23.34 -3.16 31.77
CA ILE A 188 -24.19 -4.25 31.29
C ILE A 188 -24.00 -5.43 32.23
N THR A 189 -25.11 -6.00 32.74
CA THR A 189 -25.12 -7.14 33.66
C THR A 189 -26.44 -7.92 33.54
N ASN A 190 -26.37 -9.23 33.75
CA ASN A 190 -27.52 -10.12 33.89
C ASN A 190 -28.03 -10.25 35.34
N VAL A 191 -27.31 -9.70 36.32
CA VAL A 191 -27.61 -9.89 37.74
C VAL A 191 -28.66 -8.90 38.23
N ASN A 192 -29.87 -9.41 38.44
CA ASN A 192 -30.98 -8.71 39.09
C ASN A 192 -30.56 -8.18 40.47
N ASN A 193 -30.90 -6.93 40.79
CA ASN A 193 -30.53 -6.23 42.03
C ASN A 193 -29.01 -6.20 42.32
N SER A 194 -28.18 -6.29 41.28
CA SER A 194 -26.72 -6.11 41.36
C SER A 194 -26.31 -4.86 42.15
N ASN A 195 -25.28 -4.96 43.00
CA ASN A 195 -24.72 -3.81 43.72
C ASN A 195 -23.41 -3.37 43.08
N ILE A 196 -23.48 -2.47 42.09
CA ILE A 196 -22.31 -2.08 41.31
C ILE A 196 -21.56 -0.93 42.02
N LYS A 197 -20.34 -1.25 42.45
CA LYS A 197 -19.38 -0.29 42.99
C LYS A 197 -18.58 0.30 41.85
N TRP A 198 -18.50 1.63 41.82
CA TRP A 198 -17.80 2.39 40.79
C TRP A 198 -16.61 3.13 41.40
N GLU A 199 -15.44 2.97 40.80
CA GLU A 199 -14.17 3.52 41.28
C GLU A 199 -13.43 4.21 40.12
N THR A 200 -12.59 5.20 40.44
CA THR A 200 -11.60 5.78 39.52
C THR A 200 -10.21 5.61 40.12
N SER A 201 -9.23 5.22 39.31
CA SER A 201 -7.82 5.21 39.74
C SER A 201 -7.25 6.61 39.95
N ASN A 202 -7.90 7.68 39.46
CA ASN A 202 -7.40 9.05 39.57
C ASN A 202 -8.53 10.10 39.59
N SER A 203 -8.96 10.49 40.79
CA SER A 203 -9.97 11.52 41.05
C SER A 203 -9.49 12.97 40.81
N ASN A 204 -8.21 13.17 40.48
CA ASN A 204 -7.68 14.45 40.04
C ASN A 204 -7.82 14.65 38.53
N VAL A 205 -7.84 13.56 37.74
CA VAL A 205 -8.02 13.57 36.28
C VAL A 205 -9.50 13.53 35.89
N VAL A 206 -10.31 12.66 36.53
CA VAL A 206 -11.76 12.55 36.27
C VAL A 206 -12.61 12.60 37.55
N THR A 207 -13.87 13.03 37.43
CA THR A 207 -14.89 12.85 38.47
C THR A 207 -15.99 11.91 37.99
N ILE A 208 -16.50 11.06 38.89
CA ILE A 208 -17.63 10.15 38.65
C ILE A 208 -18.87 10.71 39.37
N GLN A 209 -20.00 10.81 38.66
CA GLN A 209 -21.32 11.07 39.23
C GLN A 209 -22.24 9.87 38.94
N LYS A 210 -22.73 9.21 40.00
CA LYS A 210 -23.67 8.08 39.86
C LYS A 210 -25.08 8.59 39.53
N LYS A 211 -25.66 8.12 38.42
CA LYS A 211 -27.03 8.44 37.97
C LYS A 211 -28.03 7.38 38.40
N SER A 212 -27.67 6.11 38.18
CA SER A 212 -28.44 4.93 38.58
C SER A 212 -27.48 3.90 39.17
N ASN A 213 -27.94 2.68 39.46
CA ASN A 213 -26.99 1.63 39.84
C ASN A 213 -26.00 1.28 38.71
N THR A 214 -26.52 1.15 37.49
CA THR A 214 -25.82 0.72 36.29
C THR A 214 -25.28 1.88 35.44
N GLU A 215 -25.62 3.13 35.70
CA GLU A 215 -25.16 4.29 34.91
C GLU A 215 -24.41 5.33 35.75
N ILE A 216 -23.26 5.75 35.24
CA ILE A 216 -22.48 6.89 35.74
C ILE A 216 -22.22 7.91 34.62
N THR A 217 -21.99 9.16 35.02
CA THR A 217 -21.35 10.19 34.18
C THR A 217 -19.91 10.36 34.63
N VAL A 218 -18.98 10.40 33.68
CA VAL A 218 -17.56 10.66 33.89
C VAL A 218 -17.21 12.01 33.27
N THR A 219 -16.63 12.92 34.05
CA THR A 219 -16.28 14.28 33.61
C THR A 219 -14.78 14.51 33.70
N GLY A 220 -14.17 15.06 32.64
CA GLY A 220 -12.74 15.39 32.60
C GLY A 220 -12.41 16.63 33.44
N LYS A 221 -11.60 16.47 34.49
CA LYS A 221 -11.24 17.53 35.46
C LYS A 221 -9.87 18.16 35.18
N ASN A 222 -8.86 17.35 34.92
CA ASN A 222 -7.49 17.77 34.57
C ASN A 222 -6.89 16.80 33.56
N ASN A 223 -5.86 17.23 32.83
CA ASN A 223 -5.19 16.36 31.87
C ASN A 223 -4.49 15.16 32.53
N GLY A 224 -4.48 14.03 31.82
CA GLY A 224 -3.89 12.78 32.29
C GLY A 224 -4.72 11.57 31.88
N SER A 225 -4.45 10.42 32.50
CA SER A 225 -5.24 9.20 32.33
C SER A 225 -5.82 8.73 33.67
N ALA A 226 -7.01 8.17 33.61
CA ALA A 226 -7.69 7.49 34.72
C ALA A 226 -8.31 6.18 34.20
N VAL A 227 -8.43 5.19 35.08
CA VAL A 227 -9.17 3.96 34.80
C VAL A 227 -10.44 3.96 35.63
N ILE A 228 -11.58 3.93 34.95
CA ILE A 228 -12.89 3.73 35.54
C ILE A 228 -13.07 2.23 35.73
N THR A 229 -13.44 1.81 36.94
CA THR A 229 -13.62 0.40 37.30
C THR A 229 -15.03 0.20 37.85
N ALA A 230 -15.76 -0.77 37.31
CA ALA A 230 -16.99 -1.28 37.90
C ALA A 230 -16.74 -2.66 38.50
N LYS A 231 -17.22 -2.87 39.74
CA LYS A 231 -17.12 -4.14 40.47
C LYS A 231 -18.51 -4.65 40.86
N MET A 232 -18.73 -5.94 40.68
CA MET A 232 -19.95 -6.65 41.08
C MET A 232 -19.55 -8.04 41.59
N ASP A 233 -19.72 -8.27 42.89
CA ASP A 233 -19.29 -9.48 43.61
C ASP A 233 -17.81 -9.84 43.39
N LYS A 234 -17.52 -10.78 42.47
CA LYS A 234 -16.17 -11.21 42.09
C LYS A 234 -15.73 -10.74 40.69
N LEU A 235 -16.61 -10.03 39.97
CA LEU A 235 -16.36 -9.51 38.63
C LEU A 235 -15.88 -8.06 38.71
N GLU A 236 -14.92 -7.74 37.84
CA GLU A 236 -14.35 -6.42 37.68
C GLU A 236 -14.18 -6.12 36.20
N THR A 237 -14.61 -4.94 35.76
CA THR A 237 -14.49 -4.46 34.37
C THR A 237 -13.98 -3.03 34.36
N LYS A 238 -13.26 -2.65 33.30
CA LYS A 238 -12.47 -1.41 33.23
C LYS A 238 -12.66 -0.68 31.91
N CYS A 239 -12.65 0.65 31.99
CA CYS A 239 -12.56 1.56 30.85
C CYS A 239 -11.45 2.57 31.13
N GLN A 240 -10.51 2.72 30.20
CA GLN A 240 -9.52 3.80 30.28
C GLN A 240 -10.12 5.11 29.78
N VAL A 241 -9.81 6.21 30.47
CA VAL A 241 -10.29 7.56 30.16
C VAL A 241 -9.10 8.51 30.18
N THR A 242 -8.71 8.97 28.99
CA THR A 242 -7.70 10.02 28.83
C THR A 242 -8.41 11.38 28.77
N VAL A 243 -7.89 12.36 29.51
CA VAL A 243 -8.37 13.75 29.49
C VAL A 243 -7.29 14.63 28.88
N ILE A 244 -7.67 15.42 27.89
CA ILE A 244 -6.82 16.36 27.14
C ILE A 244 -7.34 17.79 27.28
N THR A 245 -6.56 18.76 26.80
CA THR A 245 -6.95 20.18 26.79
C THR A 245 -7.19 20.69 25.37
N SER A 246 -7.93 21.78 25.24
CA SER A 246 -8.09 22.46 23.95
C SER A 246 -6.78 23.18 23.57
N PRO A 247 -6.32 23.11 22.30
CA PRO A 247 -5.14 23.83 21.83
C PRO A 247 -5.19 25.34 22.11
N LYS A 248 -4.09 25.92 22.57
CA LYS A 248 -3.94 27.38 22.78
C LYS A 248 -3.12 28.06 21.70
N GLU A 249 -2.14 27.35 21.17
CA GLU A 249 -1.26 27.83 20.12
C GLU A 249 -0.83 26.65 19.23
N ILE A 250 -0.59 26.94 17.95
CA ILE A 250 0.11 26.06 17.02
C ILE A 250 1.25 26.85 16.36
N ILE A 251 2.41 26.22 16.22
CA ILE A 251 3.65 26.73 15.59
C ILE A 251 4.07 25.70 14.53
N LEU A 252 4.68 26.14 13.43
CA LEU A 252 5.22 25.27 12.38
C LEU A 252 6.75 25.37 12.35
N SER A 253 7.44 24.28 12.00
CA SER A 253 8.90 24.26 11.84
C SER A 253 9.42 25.30 10.84
N ASN A 254 8.64 25.58 9.79
CA ASN A 254 8.96 26.56 8.75
C ASN A 254 7.66 27.28 8.31
N THR A 255 7.72 28.60 8.17
CA THR A 255 6.62 29.42 7.64
C THR A 255 6.73 29.71 6.14
N GLU A 256 7.89 29.49 5.54
CA GLU A 256 8.13 29.57 4.10
C GLU A 256 9.14 28.48 3.68
N ILE A 257 8.90 27.81 2.55
CA ILE A 257 9.79 26.81 1.96
C ILE A 257 9.88 26.96 0.43
N THR A 258 10.97 26.48 -0.16
CA THR A 258 11.13 26.32 -1.61
C THR A 258 11.44 24.86 -1.96
N ILE A 259 10.81 24.33 -3.01
CA ILE A 259 11.01 22.96 -3.53
C ILE A 259 11.48 23.07 -4.99
N ASP A 260 12.67 22.57 -5.31
CA ASP A 260 13.18 22.51 -6.69
C ASP A 260 12.94 21.13 -7.31
N LEU A 261 12.10 21.10 -8.36
CA LEU A 261 11.70 19.91 -9.11
C LEU A 261 12.80 19.36 -10.03
N SER A 262 13.91 20.09 -10.22
CA SER A 262 15.12 19.56 -10.87
C SER A 262 15.84 18.54 -9.98
N SER A 263 15.66 18.64 -8.66
CA SER A 263 16.29 17.76 -7.68
C SER A 263 15.55 16.43 -7.52
N GLY A 264 16.27 15.43 -6.99
CA GLY A 264 15.70 14.10 -6.73
C GLY A 264 14.70 14.05 -5.57
N ASN A 265 14.74 15.01 -4.62
CA ASN A 265 13.77 15.08 -3.53
C ASN A 265 12.75 16.19 -3.76
N LYS A 266 11.49 15.80 -3.96
CA LYS A 266 10.36 16.71 -4.21
C LYS A 266 9.48 16.91 -2.98
N THR A 267 9.94 16.49 -1.80
CA THR A 267 9.18 16.50 -0.55
C THR A 267 9.88 17.22 0.60
N VAL A 268 9.11 17.93 1.42
CA VAL A 268 9.56 18.64 2.63
C VAL A 268 8.54 18.40 3.74
N GLN A 269 8.98 17.90 4.89
CA GLN A 269 8.15 17.68 6.07
C GLN A 269 8.02 18.98 6.89
N ILE A 270 6.79 19.40 7.20
CA ILE A 270 6.54 20.49 8.14
C ILE A 270 6.04 19.91 9.46
N THR A 271 6.84 20.03 10.52
CA THR A 271 6.46 19.55 11.86
C THR A 271 5.68 20.63 12.61
N PRO A 272 4.44 20.35 13.08
CA PRO A 272 3.66 21.27 13.88
C PRO A 272 3.86 21.02 15.39
N THR A 273 4.03 22.10 16.16
CA THR A 273 4.07 22.08 17.63
C THR A 273 2.79 22.73 18.16
N ILE A 274 2.01 22.00 18.97
CA ILE A 274 0.80 22.50 19.63
C ILE A 274 1.04 22.64 21.14
N THR A 275 0.69 23.81 21.68
CA THR A 275 0.80 24.19 23.10
C THR A 275 -0.59 24.30 23.75
N PRO A 276 -0.79 23.87 25.01
CA PRO A 276 0.14 23.11 25.86
C PRO A 276 0.36 21.69 25.34
N ASP A 277 1.35 20.99 25.87
CA ASP A 277 1.71 19.67 25.35
C ASP A 277 0.64 18.58 25.63
N SER A 278 -0.21 18.81 26.62
CA SER A 278 -1.41 18.01 26.93
C SER A 278 -2.66 18.41 26.13
N ALA A 279 -2.51 19.18 25.04
CA ALA A 279 -3.61 19.55 24.16
C ALA A 279 -3.90 18.47 23.09
N ASN A 280 -5.10 18.53 22.50
CA ASN A 280 -5.43 17.73 21.33
C ASN A 280 -4.44 18.01 20.18
N LYS A 281 -3.71 16.99 19.73
CA LYS A 281 -2.66 17.12 18.71
C LYS A 281 -3.18 16.95 17.28
N ASN A 282 -4.47 16.63 17.09
CA ASN A 282 -5.03 16.39 15.76
C ASN A 282 -5.07 17.69 14.94
N ILE A 283 -4.58 17.61 13.70
CA ILE A 283 -4.48 18.71 12.74
C ILE A 283 -5.14 18.29 11.43
N THR A 284 -5.88 19.21 10.82
CA THR A 284 -6.26 19.11 9.40
C THR A 284 -5.30 19.97 8.58
N TRP A 285 -4.64 19.35 7.60
CA TRP A 285 -3.81 20.06 6.61
C TRP A 285 -4.60 20.34 5.33
N THR A 286 -4.39 21.51 4.73
CA THR A 286 -4.91 21.86 3.40
C THR A 286 -3.86 22.59 2.57
N SER A 287 -4.01 22.58 1.23
CA SER A 287 -3.22 23.39 0.30
C SER A 287 -4.16 24.27 -0.52
N SER A 288 -3.79 25.52 -0.78
CA SER A 288 -4.55 26.43 -1.65
C SER A 288 -4.51 26.03 -3.12
N ASN A 289 -3.52 25.24 -3.56
CA ASN A 289 -3.44 24.73 -4.92
C ASN A 289 -2.69 23.38 -4.96
N THR A 290 -3.45 22.28 -5.00
CA THR A 290 -2.94 20.90 -5.05
C THR A 290 -2.26 20.53 -6.38
N SER A 291 -2.42 21.33 -7.45
CA SER A 291 -1.68 21.15 -8.71
C SER A 291 -0.27 21.74 -8.66
N ILE A 292 0.00 22.66 -7.72
CA ILE A 292 1.33 23.24 -7.46
C ILE A 292 2.02 22.47 -6.34
N ALA A 293 1.38 22.37 -5.16
CA ALA A 293 1.90 21.64 -4.02
C ALA A 293 0.79 20.90 -3.26
N ARG A 294 1.01 19.62 -2.97
CA ARG A 294 0.13 18.77 -2.14
C ARG A 294 0.68 18.69 -0.72
N VAL A 295 -0.20 18.44 0.24
CA VAL A 295 0.15 18.09 1.62
C VAL A 295 -0.64 16.83 2.02
N ASP A 296 -0.06 15.95 2.82
CA ASP A 296 -0.73 14.79 3.39
C ASP A 296 -1.26 15.05 4.82
N GLU A 297 -1.75 14.02 5.50
CA GLU A 297 -2.25 14.12 6.88
C GLU A 297 -1.12 14.31 7.94
N PHE A 298 0.13 14.01 7.59
CA PHE A 298 1.29 14.08 8.48
C PHE A 298 2.07 15.41 8.35
N GLY A 299 1.77 16.23 7.34
CA GLY A 299 2.46 17.49 7.06
C GLY A 299 3.55 17.37 5.98
N THR A 300 3.59 16.27 5.22
CA THR A 300 4.54 16.10 4.12
C THR A 300 4.08 16.91 2.91
N ILE A 301 4.78 17.99 2.60
CA ILE A 301 4.52 18.82 1.42
C ILE A 301 5.26 18.23 0.22
N THR A 302 4.54 17.95 -0.86
CA THR A 302 5.07 17.46 -2.14
C THR A 302 4.90 18.51 -3.23
N GLY A 303 5.99 18.94 -3.87
CA GLY A 303 5.97 19.81 -5.04
C GLY A 303 5.56 19.04 -6.31
N ILE A 304 4.64 19.60 -7.09
CA ILE A 304 4.04 18.97 -8.27
C ILE A 304 4.37 19.73 -9.56
N SER A 305 4.13 21.05 -9.56
CA SER A 305 4.44 21.93 -10.69
C SER A 305 4.83 23.33 -10.20
N ASN A 306 5.51 24.11 -11.04
CA ASN A 306 5.99 25.44 -10.68
C ASN A 306 4.86 26.38 -10.26
N GLY A 307 5.17 27.26 -9.30
CA GLY A 307 4.27 28.32 -8.86
C GLY A 307 4.37 28.53 -7.37
N GLU A 308 3.35 29.17 -6.80
CA GLU A 308 3.26 29.43 -5.36
C GLU A 308 1.93 28.90 -4.81
N ALA A 309 2.01 28.24 -3.66
CA ALA A 309 0.88 27.64 -2.96
C ALA A 309 1.00 27.92 -1.46
N THR A 310 -0.11 27.79 -0.74
CA THR A 310 -0.23 28.11 0.68
C THR A 310 -0.75 26.87 1.40
N VAL A 311 0.10 26.25 2.23
CA VAL A 311 -0.28 25.09 3.04
C VAL A 311 -0.71 25.58 4.43
N THR A 312 -1.88 25.14 4.88
CA THR A 312 -2.47 25.56 6.16
C THR A 312 -2.61 24.36 7.09
N ALA A 313 -2.09 24.49 8.31
CA ALA A 313 -2.40 23.60 9.43
C ALA A 313 -3.55 24.20 10.25
N LYS A 314 -4.57 23.40 10.56
CA LYS A 314 -5.71 23.79 11.39
C LYS A 314 -5.92 22.82 12.54
N THR A 315 -6.01 23.30 13.78
CA THR A 315 -6.33 22.49 14.97
C THR A 315 -7.82 22.16 15.05
N VAL A 316 -8.19 21.17 15.88
CA VAL A 316 -9.60 20.79 16.13
C VAL A 316 -10.50 21.95 16.57
N ASN A 317 -9.97 22.92 17.33
CA ASN A 317 -10.68 24.10 17.80
C ASN A 317 -10.52 25.33 16.88
N GLY A 318 -9.92 25.16 15.70
CA GLY A 318 -9.92 26.14 14.61
C GLY A 318 -8.76 27.13 14.55
N LEU A 319 -7.75 27.02 15.43
CA LEU A 319 -6.51 27.79 15.31
C LEU A 319 -5.78 27.39 14.03
N THR A 320 -5.19 28.36 13.31
CA THR A 320 -4.48 28.13 12.05
C THR A 320 -3.06 28.70 12.04
N LYS A 321 -2.17 28.00 11.33
CA LYS A 321 -0.90 28.55 10.83
C LYS A 321 -0.69 28.17 9.38
N ILE A 322 0.14 28.95 8.71
CA ILE A 322 0.39 28.90 7.28
C ILE A 322 1.88 28.69 7.01
N CYS A 323 2.18 27.84 6.04
CA CYS A 323 3.46 27.74 5.36
C CYS A 323 3.29 28.17 3.89
N LYS A 324 4.07 29.13 3.41
CA LYS A 324 4.14 29.46 1.98
C LYS A 324 5.06 28.46 1.28
N VAL A 325 4.63 27.92 0.16
CA VAL A 325 5.35 26.92 -0.63
C VAL A 325 5.62 27.49 -2.01
N LYS A 326 6.90 27.72 -2.32
CA LYS A 326 7.35 28.09 -3.67
C LYS A 326 7.89 26.86 -4.37
N VAL A 327 7.34 26.52 -5.52
CA VAL A 327 7.80 25.39 -6.34
C VAL A 327 8.47 25.93 -7.59
N VAL A 328 9.69 25.48 -7.84
CA VAL A 328 10.56 25.94 -8.92
C VAL A 328 11.15 24.76 -9.68
N THR A 329 11.70 25.04 -10.86
CA THR A 329 12.54 24.11 -11.60
C THR A 329 13.75 24.87 -12.13
N SER A 330 14.96 24.44 -11.76
CA SER A 330 16.20 24.94 -12.36
C SER A 330 16.62 24.14 -13.62
N PRO A 331 17.43 24.73 -14.54
CA PRO A 331 18.01 24.03 -15.68
C PRO A 331 18.91 22.87 -15.24
N THR A 332 18.76 21.71 -15.88
CA THR A 332 19.70 20.58 -15.74
C THR A 332 20.63 20.45 -16.95
N ALA A 333 20.20 20.94 -18.12
CA ALA A 333 21.03 21.05 -19.32
C ALA A 333 20.58 22.21 -20.22
N ILE A 334 21.44 22.56 -21.17
CA ILE A 334 21.16 23.45 -22.30
C ILE A 334 21.69 22.78 -23.57
N SER A 335 21.05 23.01 -24.71
CA SER A 335 21.49 22.51 -26.02
C SER A 335 21.38 23.61 -27.08
N LEU A 336 22.07 23.43 -28.21
CA LEU A 336 21.99 24.34 -29.36
C LEU A 336 21.42 23.61 -30.58
N ASN A 337 20.73 24.34 -31.46
CA ASN A 337 20.24 23.83 -32.74
C ASN A 337 21.37 23.42 -33.73
N LYS A 338 22.63 23.73 -33.43
CA LYS A 338 23.82 23.31 -34.18
C LYS A 338 25.00 23.12 -33.22
N THR A 339 25.81 22.09 -33.45
CA THR A 339 27.11 21.88 -32.78
C THR A 339 28.30 22.30 -33.65
N ASN A 340 28.10 22.36 -34.97
CA ASN A 340 29.06 22.82 -35.95
C ASN A 340 28.35 23.69 -36.99
N ALA A 341 29.01 24.72 -37.51
CA ALA A 341 28.49 25.62 -38.52
C ALA A 341 29.60 26.17 -39.44
N VAL A 342 29.22 26.55 -40.65
CA VAL A 342 30.04 27.34 -41.58
C VAL A 342 29.30 28.65 -41.87
N ILE A 343 30.02 29.77 -41.91
CA ILE A 343 29.52 31.08 -42.34
C ILE A 343 30.34 31.52 -43.55
N ASP A 344 29.67 31.63 -44.70
CA ASP A 344 30.27 32.09 -45.95
C ASP A 344 30.21 33.62 -46.04
N THR A 345 31.38 34.24 -45.99
CA THR A 345 31.56 35.69 -46.06
C THR A 345 31.08 36.32 -47.38
N THR A 346 30.90 35.53 -48.45
CA THR A 346 30.42 36.01 -49.75
C THR A 346 28.89 36.04 -49.83
N THR A 347 28.19 35.02 -49.31
CA THR A 347 26.74 34.84 -49.50
C THR A 347 25.90 35.16 -48.26
N SER A 348 26.35 34.84 -47.04
CA SER A 348 25.61 35.14 -45.80
C SER A 348 26.54 35.30 -44.60
N LYS A 349 26.76 36.56 -44.20
CA LYS A 349 27.64 36.93 -43.07
C LYS A 349 27.05 36.59 -41.69
N ASN A 350 25.79 36.17 -41.60
CA ASN A 350 25.08 35.94 -40.34
C ASN A 350 24.50 34.51 -40.26
N MET A 351 24.33 34.00 -39.04
CA MET A 351 23.61 32.76 -38.74
C MET A 351 22.89 32.85 -37.39
N GLN A 352 21.66 32.35 -37.29
CA GLN A 352 20.98 32.19 -36.00
C GLN A 352 21.35 30.86 -35.32
N LEU A 353 21.84 30.95 -34.08
CA LEU A 353 21.84 29.84 -33.13
C LEU A 353 20.60 29.95 -32.23
N THR A 354 20.03 28.80 -31.86
CA THR A 354 18.87 28.73 -30.97
C THR A 354 19.23 27.81 -29.83
N ALA A 355 19.14 28.32 -28.61
CA ALA A 355 19.38 27.56 -27.39
C ALA A 355 18.07 27.01 -26.82
N VAL A 356 18.11 25.77 -26.32
CA VAL A 356 16.97 25.10 -25.68
C VAL A 356 17.39 24.64 -24.29
N ILE A 357 16.65 25.07 -23.26
CA ILE A 357 16.88 24.67 -21.87
C ILE A 357 16.10 23.38 -21.56
N THR A 358 16.74 22.48 -20.85
CA THR A 358 16.15 21.23 -20.32
C THR A 358 16.17 21.28 -18.79
N PRO A 359 15.06 20.95 -18.11
CA PRO A 359 13.73 20.70 -18.67
C PRO A 359 13.10 22.00 -19.21
N ALA A 360 12.20 21.89 -20.18
CA ALA A 360 11.45 23.04 -20.73
C ALA A 360 10.53 23.72 -19.68
N SER A 361 10.33 23.09 -18.52
CA SER A 361 9.65 23.67 -17.36
C SER A 361 10.57 24.51 -16.46
N ALA A 362 11.82 24.79 -16.83
CA ALA A 362 12.69 25.65 -16.02
C ALA A 362 12.08 27.07 -15.89
N ASN A 363 11.98 27.59 -14.66
CA ASN A 363 11.38 28.91 -14.37
C ASN A 363 12.27 29.82 -13.51
N ILE A 364 13.45 29.35 -13.12
CA ILE A 364 14.53 30.10 -12.48
C ILE A 364 15.83 29.83 -13.25
N TYR A 365 16.81 30.74 -13.17
CA TYR A 365 18.12 30.60 -13.82
C TYR A 365 18.08 30.41 -15.35
N THR A 366 17.02 30.87 -16.01
CA THR A 366 16.77 30.70 -17.44
C THR A 366 17.45 31.74 -18.33
N GLY A 367 18.09 32.77 -17.78
CA GLY A 367 18.91 33.71 -18.55
C GLY A 367 20.09 33.01 -19.22
N ILE A 368 20.38 33.40 -20.46
CA ILE A 368 21.44 32.81 -21.29
C ILE A 368 22.47 33.88 -21.66
N THR A 369 23.70 33.67 -21.22
CA THR A 369 24.86 34.45 -21.64
C THR A 369 25.49 33.78 -22.86
N TRP A 370 25.75 34.57 -23.91
CA TRP A 370 26.47 34.12 -25.11
C TRP A 370 27.89 34.70 -25.12
N THR A 371 28.87 33.90 -25.54
CA THR A 371 30.26 34.34 -25.76
C THR A 371 30.86 33.72 -27.01
N SER A 372 31.82 34.41 -27.63
CA SER A 372 32.73 33.86 -28.64
C SER A 372 34.08 33.51 -28.02
N SER A 373 34.79 32.55 -28.60
CA SER A 373 36.22 32.34 -28.29
C SER A 373 37.15 33.30 -29.04
N ASN A 374 36.66 34.03 -30.05
CA ASN A 374 37.42 35.01 -30.83
C ASN A 374 36.48 35.99 -31.58
N ASP A 375 36.21 37.15 -30.97
CA ASP A 375 35.33 38.19 -31.54
C ASP A 375 35.88 38.89 -32.80
N ASN A 376 37.13 38.65 -33.18
CA ASN A 376 37.69 39.13 -34.46
C ASN A 376 37.32 38.22 -35.64
N VAL A 377 36.92 36.97 -35.37
CA VAL A 377 36.51 35.97 -36.39
C VAL A 377 34.99 35.80 -36.36
N VAL A 378 34.39 35.65 -35.17
CA VAL A 378 32.95 35.47 -34.97
C VAL A 378 32.46 36.30 -33.78
N GLN A 379 31.44 37.13 -33.99
CA GLN A 379 30.71 37.81 -32.92
C GLN A 379 29.33 37.15 -32.70
N VAL A 380 28.79 37.26 -31.48
CA VAL A 380 27.46 36.78 -31.13
C VAL A 380 26.74 37.79 -30.22
N ASN A 381 25.44 38.03 -30.44
CA ASN A 381 24.64 38.89 -29.57
C ASN A 381 23.84 38.10 -28.52
N GLN A 382 23.15 38.81 -27.61
CA GLN A 382 22.35 38.20 -26.54
C GLN A 382 21.20 37.33 -27.06
N GLN A 383 20.73 37.56 -28.28
CA GLN A 383 19.69 36.78 -28.96
C GLN A 383 20.24 35.54 -29.69
N GLY A 384 21.55 35.25 -29.61
CA GLY A 384 22.18 34.12 -30.32
C GLY A 384 22.34 34.32 -31.83
N LEU A 385 22.18 35.56 -32.33
CA LEU A 385 22.53 35.90 -33.71
C LEU A 385 24.06 35.99 -33.79
N VAL A 386 24.63 35.11 -34.60
CA VAL A 386 26.06 35.01 -34.88
C VAL A 386 26.38 35.76 -36.17
N LYS A 387 27.52 36.46 -36.19
CA LYS A 387 28.06 37.17 -37.35
C LYS A 387 29.52 36.74 -37.59
N GLY A 388 29.82 36.29 -38.80
CA GLY A 388 31.19 36.12 -39.28
C GLY A 388 31.83 37.47 -39.60
N ILE A 389 33.07 37.67 -39.17
CA ILE A 389 33.82 38.92 -39.28
C ILE A 389 35.01 38.78 -40.24
N SER A 390 35.81 37.73 -40.05
CA SER A 390 37.00 37.42 -40.85
C SER A 390 37.18 35.89 -40.95
N ASN A 391 38.00 35.42 -41.89
CA ASN A 391 38.26 33.99 -42.07
C ASN A 391 38.91 33.37 -40.81
N GLY A 392 38.55 32.13 -40.50
CA GLY A 392 39.16 31.37 -39.40
C GLY A 392 38.16 30.51 -38.61
N LEU A 393 38.52 30.23 -37.36
CA LEU A 393 37.79 29.35 -36.45
C LEU A 393 37.47 30.06 -35.13
N ALA A 394 36.22 29.92 -34.66
CA ALA A 394 35.81 30.29 -33.31
C ALA A 394 34.78 29.29 -32.75
N THR A 395 34.64 29.25 -31.43
CA THR A 395 33.57 28.50 -30.75
C THR A 395 32.63 29.49 -30.06
N VAL A 396 31.35 29.45 -30.41
CA VAL A 396 30.30 30.19 -29.71
C VAL A 396 29.74 29.32 -28.58
N THR A 397 29.67 29.88 -27.37
CA THR A 397 29.14 29.21 -26.18
C THR A 397 27.87 29.91 -25.71
N ALA A 398 26.84 29.12 -25.39
CA ALA A 398 25.68 29.55 -24.61
C ALA A 398 25.81 28.99 -23.18
N LYS A 399 25.52 29.80 -22.17
CA LYS A 399 25.62 29.43 -20.75
C LYS A 399 24.40 29.92 -19.95
N THR A 400 23.77 29.04 -19.17
CA THR A 400 22.70 29.44 -18.22
C THR A 400 23.27 30.11 -16.97
N GLU A 401 22.44 30.86 -16.24
CA GLU A 401 22.82 31.49 -14.96
C GLU A 401 23.36 30.47 -13.93
N ASN A 402 22.77 29.27 -13.85
CA ASN A 402 23.24 28.20 -12.97
C ASN A 402 24.41 27.36 -13.55
N GLY A 403 24.89 27.70 -14.74
CA GLY A 403 26.18 27.23 -15.25
C GLY A 403 26.16 26.08 -16.26
N CYS A 404 25.00 25.58 -16.68
CA CYS A 404 24.91 24.65 -17.81
C CYS A 404 25.44 25.32 -19.08
N THR A 405 26.21 24.59 -19.91
CA THR A 405 26.80 25.12 -21.15
C THR A 405 26.50 24.26 -22.38
N ALA A 406 26.42 24.90 -23.54
CA ALA A 406 26.41 24.26 -24.85
C ALA A 406 27.23 25.08 -25.85
N GLN A 407 27.81 24.43 -26.85
CA GLN A 407 28.79 25.03 -27.76
C GLN A 407 28.51 24.70 -29.22
N CYS A 408 28.79 25.67 -30.10
CA CYS A 408 28.84 25.49 -31.54
C CYS A 408 30.21 25.91 -32.05
N ARG A 409 30.91 25.01 -32.74
CA ARG A 409 32.15 25.30 -33.48
C ARG A 409 31.80 25.97 -34.81
N ILE A 410 32.41 27.09 -35.12
CA ILE A 410 32.05 27.91 -36.28
C ILE A 410 33.30 28.19 -37.12
N VAL A 411 33.26 27.76 -38.37
CA VAL A 411 34.24 28.10 -39.41
C VAL A 411 33.71 29.29 -40.19
N VAL A 412 34.53 30.31 -40.39
CA VAL A 412 34.25 31.45 -41.26
C VAL A 412 35.23 31.38 -42.43
N GLY A 413 34.74 31.55 -43.64
CA GLY A 413 35.55 31.51 -44.85
C GLY A 413 34.85 32.17 -46.03
N ALA A 414 35.46 32.12 -47.20
CA ALA A 414 34.80 32.44 -48.46
C ALA A 414 34.56 31.14 -49.24
N THR A 415 33.38 30.95 -49.82
CA THR A 415 33.20 29.94 -50.85
C THR A 415 33.99 30.36 -52.10
N ILE A 416 34.81 29.46 -52.65
CA ILE A 416 35.47 29.71 -53.94
C ILE A 416 34.40 29.68 -55.03
N ALA A 417 34.22 30.81 -55.70
CA ALA A 417 33.30 30.99 -56.82
C ALA A 417 33.91 30.55 -58.16
N GLY A 418 35.25 30.64 -58.30
CA GLY A 418 35.94 30.20 -59.50
C GLY A 418 37.46 30.40 -59.45
N ILE A 419 38.11 30.05 -60.57
CA ILE A 419 39.51 30.36 -60.86
C ILE A 419 39.53 31.06 -62.22
N ASN A 420 40.13 32.25 -62.30
CA ASN A 420 40.32 32.99 -63.53
C ASN A 420 41.77 32.82 -64.02
N LEU A 421 41.97 32.74 -65.35
CA LEU A 421 43.26 32.55 -65.99
C LEU A 421 43.56 33.69 -66.95
N ALA A 422 44.76 34.28 -66.85
CA ALA A 422 45.22 35.40 -67.65
C ALA A 422 46.63 35.12 -68.21
N PRO A 423 46.79 34.82 -69.51
CA PRO A 423 45.72 34.66 -70.51
C PRO A 423 44.95 33.34 -70.38
N SER A 424 43.66 33.33 -70.75
CA SER A 424 42.81 32.12 -70.73
C SER A 424 42.95 31.24 -71.97
N ASN A 425 43.53 31.78 -73.04
CA ASN A 425 43.96 31.08 -74.25
C ASN A 425 45.10 31.88 -74.90
N SER A 426 46.02 31.20 -75.58
CA SER A 426 47.14 31.80 -76.32
C SER A 426 47.72 30.80 -77.31
N ALA A 427 48.48 31.31 -78.28
CA ALA A 427 49.42 30.54 -79.09
C ALA A 427 50.85 30.94 -78.67
N ILE A 428 51.80 30.03 -78.88
CA ILE A 428 53.20 30.16 -78.46
C ILE A 428 54.07 29.40 -79.48
N GLU A 429 55.25 29.90 -79.81
CA GLU A 429 56.18 29.18 -80.70
C GLU A 429 57.01 28.13 -79.95
N ILE A 430 57.71 27.27 -80.68
CA ILE A 430 58.53 26.20 -80.09
C ILE A 430 59.73 26.83 -79.36
N GLU A 431 60.01 26.34 -78.14
CA GLU A 431 61.04 26.84 -77.20
C GLU A 431 60.80 28.24 -76.58
N GLU A 432 59.71 28.94 -76.94
CA GLU A 432 59.23 30.09 -76.17
C GLU A 432 58.60 29.68 -74.81
N LYS A 433 58.27 30.67 -73.96
CA LYS A 433 57.63 30.47 -72.65
C LYS A 433 56.52 31.48 -72.38
N LEU A 434 55.43 31.02 -71.77
CA LEU A 434 54.27 31.87 -71.44
C LEU A 434 53.90 31.75 -69.97
N GLN A 435 53.96 32.87 -69.24
CA GLN A 435 53.41 32.94 -67.89
C GLN A 435 51.88 33.05 -67.96
N ILE A 436 51.17 32.00 -67.55
CA ILE A 436 49.75 32.10 -67.22
C ILE A 436 49.65 32.51 -65.75
N ASN A 437 48.92 33.58 -65.48
CA ASN A 437 48.60 34.02 -64.13
C ASN A 437 47.21 33.49 -63.77
N ALA A 438 47.06 32.94 -62.57
CA ALA A 438 45.77 32.47 -62.07
C ALA A 438 45.37 33.24 -60.82
N THR A 439 44.08 33.57 -60.70
CA THR A 439 43.50 34.15 -59.49
C THR A 439 42.30 33.33 -59.05
N ILE A 440 42.25 33.01 -57.75
CA ILE A 440 41.04 32.45 -57.12
C ILE A 440 40.05 33.60 -56.90
N GLU A 441 38.77 33.38 -57.20
CA GLU A 441 37.70 34.30 -56.89
C GLU A 441 36.83 33.75 -55.74
N PRO A 442 36.64 34.49 -54.63
CA PRO A 442 37.32 35.74 -54.29
C PRO A 442 38.79 35.52 -53.91
N ASN A 443 39.61 36.56 -54.05
CA ASN A 443 41.06 36.55 -53.77
C ASN A 443 41.41 36.55 -52.27
N THR A 444 40.51 36.04 -51.43
CA THR A 444 40.61 35.98 -49.96
C THR A 444 40.72 34.54 -49.44
N SER A 445 40.90 33.56 -50.33
CA SER A 445 41.20 32.17 -49.99
C SER A 445 42.69 31.97 -49.74
N GLU A 446 43.04 31.10 -48.77
CA GLU A 446 44.41 30.63 -48.52
C GLU A 446 44.69 29.27 -49.22
N GLU A 447 43.72 28.73 -49.98
CA GLU A 447 43.88 27.50 -50.76
C GLU A 447 44.93 27.64 -51.88
N THR A 448 45.72 26.60 -52.11
CA THR A 448 46.78 26.61 -53.12
C THR A 448 46.31 26.06 -54.48
N LEU A 449 46.85 26.65 -55.55
CA LEU A 449 46.56 26.21 -56.92
C LEU A 449 47.48 25.05 -57.33
N ILE A 450 46.91 24.12 -58.11
CA ILE A 450 47.63 22.97 -58.68
C ILE A 450 47.52 23.06 -60.20
N TRP A 451 48.66 23.25 -60.87
CA TRP A 451 48.75 23.33 -62.32
C TRP A 451 48.98 21.94 -62.93
N VAL A 452 48.28 21.63 -64.03
CA VAL A 452 48.41 20.36 -64.77
C VAL A 452 48.29 20.63 -66.27
N SER A 453 49.25 20.17 -67.05
CA SER A 453 49.12 20.11 -68.52
C SER A 453 48.37 18.84 -68.92
N SER A 454 47.35 18.99 -69.77
CA SER A 454 46.61 17.86 -70.35
C SER A 454 47.44 17.05 -71.35
N ASN A 455 48.54 17.61 -71.86
CA ASN A 455 49.49 16.91 -72.73
C ASN A 455 50.92 17.44 -72.54
N SER A 456 51.62 16.90 -71.56
CA SER A 456 53.01 17.24 -71.22
C SER A 456 54.06 16.92 -72.30
N LYS A 457 53.66 16.32 -73.43
CA LYS A 457 54.51 16.15 -74.62
C LYS A 457 54.40 17.31 -75.62
N VAL A 458 53.46 18.23 -75.41
CA VAL A 458 53.23 19.41 -76.26
C VAL A 458 53.58 20.70 -75.51
N ALA A 459 53.18 20.82 -74.24
CA ALA A 459 53.57 21.92 -73.37
C ALA A 459 53.59 21.47 -71.90
N THR A 460 54.52 22.01 -71.10
CA THR A 460 54.72 21.63 -69.68
C THR A 460 54.55 22.84 -68.78
N VAL A 461 53.58 22.80 -67.86
CA VAL A 461 53.36 23.88 -66.89
C VAL A 461 54.07 23.59 -65.57
N ASP A 462 54.71 24.61 -64.98
CA ASP A 462 55.32 24.54 -63.65
C ASP A 462 54.34 24.90 -62.52
N GLN A 463 54.79 24.81 -61.26
CA GLN A 463 53.95 25.12 -60.09
C GLN A 463 53.54 26.61 -59.99
N ASN A 464 54.16 27.50 -60.77
CA ASN A 464 53.89 28.93 -60.78
C ASN A 464 53.01 29.34 -61.98
N GLY A 465 52.63 28.42 -62.87
CA GLY A 465 51.86 28.70 -64.08
C GLY A 465 52.69 29.09 -65.31
N LEU A 466 54.01 28.88 -65.29
CA LEU A 466 54.87 29.07 -66.46
C LEU A 466 54.76 27.84 -67.38
N VAL A 467 54.32 28.08 -68.62
CA VAL A 467 54.13 27.09 -69.71
C VAL A 467 55.27 27.18 -70.73
#